data_AF-A0AAT9HJG7-F1
#
_entry.id   AF-A0AAT9HJG7-F1
#
_cell.length_a   1.000
_cell.length_b   1.000
_cell.length_c   1.000
_cell.angle_alpha   90.00
_cell.angle_beta   90.00
_cell.angle_gamma   90.00
#
_symmetry.space_group_name_H-M   'P 1'
#
loop_
_entity.id
_entity.type
_entity.pdbx_description
1 polymer ?
#
loop_
_entity_poly.entity_id
_entity_poly.type
_entity_poly.pdbx_seq_one_letter_code
_entity_poly.pdbx_strand_id
1 'polypeptide(L)' 'MQYVLGDETVVLVCLQAQHYGEPVPALRLRGLDPEATYECLETGETHRGAVLLHHGLRTGLRGDLDAVVFRFRRRRSTH' A
#
# COMPACT_ATOMS: atom_id res chain seq x y z
N MET A 1 2.33 6.20 -7.50
CA MET A 1 3.64 5.68 -7.99
C MET A 1 4.18 4.66 -7.01
N GLN A 2 4.88 3.63 -7.48
CA GLN A 2 5.48 2.59 -6.61
C GLN A 2 6.94 2.35 -7.00
N TYR A 3 7.79 2.12 -5.99
CA TYR A 3 9.19 1.75 -6.10
C TYR A 3 9.46 0.51 -5.25
N VAL A 4 10.31 -0.39 -5.74
CA VAL A 4 10.69 -1.63 -5.05
C VAL A 4 12.22 -1.75 -5.07
N LEU A 5 12.82 -2.02 -3.91
CA LEU A 5 14.25 -2.24 -3.76
C LEU A 5 14.50 -3.32 -2.71
N GLY A 6 14.87 -4.52 -3.15
CA GLY A 6 15.08 -5.66 -2.25
C GLY A 6 13.82 -5.96 -1.43
N ASP A 7 13.94 -5.90 -0.11
CA ASP A 7 12.86 -6.15 0.84
C ASP A 7 12.00 -4.91 1.14
N GLU A 8 12.30 -3.75 0.54
CA GLU A 8 11.58 -2.50 0.76
C GLU A 8 10.70 -2.13 -0.43
N THR A 9 9.50 -1.63 -0.15
CA THR A 9 8.56 -1.10 -1.15
C THR A 9 8.04 0.25 -0.69
N VAL A 10 8.09 1.26 -1.56
CA VAL A 10 7.59 2.61 -1.27
C VAL A 10 6.51 2.97 -2.27
N VAL A 11 5.40 3.51 -1.77
CA VAL A 11 4.22 3.86 -2.57
C VAL A 11 3.83 5.29 -2.27
N LEU A 12 3.90 6.16 -3.27
CA LEU A 12 3.33 7.50 -3.23
C LEU A 12 1.92 7.47 -3.79
N VAL A 13 0.94 7.93 -3.02
CA VAL A 13 -0.45 8.07 -3.44
C VAL A 13 -0.86 9.52 -3.32
N CYS A 14 -1.46 10.05 -4.37
CA CYS A 14 -2.05 11.39 -4.38
C CYS A 14 -3.50 11.27 -4.86
N LEU A 15 -4.43 11.81 -4.08
CA LEU A 15 -5.83 11.99 -4.45
C LEU A 15 -5.98 13.43 -4.95
N GLN A 16 -6.13 13.61 -6.27
CA GLN A 16 -6.22 14.94 -6.85
C GLN A 16 -7.56 15.62 -6.54
N ALA A 17 -8.66 14.89 -6.66
CA ALA A 17 -10.00 15.36 -6.32
C ALA A 17 -10.82 14.20 -5.76
N GLN A 18 -11.58 14.45 -4.70
CA GLN A 18 -12.51 13.47 -4.17
C GLN A 18 -13.85 13.55 -4.91
N HIS A 19 -14.26 12.44 -5.53
CA HIS A 19 -15.61 12.34 -6.11
C HIS A 19 -16.64 12.23 -4.98
N TYR A 20 -17.58 13.17 -4.94
CA TYR A 20 -18.61 13.21 -3.91
C TYR A 20 -19.50 11.95 -3.98
N GLY A 21 -19.67 11.27 -2.84
CA GLY A 21 -20.51 10.08 -2.73
C GLY A 21 -19.84 8.75 -3.12
N GLU A 22 -18.62 8.78 -3.65
CA GLU A 22 -17.89 7.55 -4.02
C GLU A 22 -16.74 7.25 -3.04
N PRO A 23 -16.59 5.99 -2.59
CA PRO A 23 -15.44 5.61 -1.79
C PRO A 23 -14.17 5.63 -2.64
N VAL A 24 -13.06 6.11 -2.07
CA VAL A 24 -11.74 6.06 -2.73
C VAL A 24 -11.37 4.59 -2.96
N PRO A 25 -11.10 4.17 -4.21
CA PRO A 25 -10.80 2.77 -4.52
C PRO A 25 -9.48 2.33 -3.87
N ALA A 26 -9.40 1.05 -3.50
CA ALA A 26 -8.18 0.48 -2.95
C ALA A 26 -7.07 0.44 -4.01
N LEU A 27 -5.85 0.84 -3.61
CA LEU A 27 -4.68 0.86 -4.48
C LEU A 27 -4.03 -0.53 -4.54
N ARG A 28 -4.11 -1.20 -5.68
CA ARG A 28 -3.41 -2.48 -5.91
C ARG A 28 -1.92 -2.24 -6.12
N LEU A 29 -1.10 -2.88 -5.29
CA LEU A 29 0.35 -2.87 -5.45
C LEU A 29 0.78 -3.90 -6.51
N ARG A 30 2.02 -3.80 -6.96
CA ARG A 30 2.58 -4.68 -8.01
C ARG A 30 3.96 -5.21 -7.61
N GLY A 31 4.39 -6.31 -8.21
CA GLY A 31 5.76 -6.82 -8.03
C GLY A 31 6.10 -7.27 -6.60
N LEU A 32 5.09 -7.54 -5.77
CA LEU A 32 5.26 -8.14 -4.45
C LEU A 32 5.25 -9.66 -4.56
N ASP A 33 5.91 -10.33 -3.62
CA ASP A 33 5.81 -11.77 -3.44
C ASP A 33 4.48 -12.10 -2.75
N PRO A 34 3.57 -12.86 -3.38
CA PRO A 34 2.24 -13.14 -2.82
C PRO A 34 2.28 -13.91 -1.50
N GLU A 35 3.30 -14.74 -1.27
CA GLU A 35 3.45 -15.58 -0.08
C GLU A 35 4.18 -14.86 1.07
N ALA A 36 4.80 -13.71 0.77
CA ALA A 36 5.49 -12.92 1.76
C ALA A 36 4.54 -12.07 2.61
N THR A 37 5.05 -11.68 3.77
CA THR A 37 4.38 -10.77 4.70
C THR A 37 5.10 -9.42 4.70
N TYR A 38 4.34 -8.33 4.68
CA TYR A 38 4.86 -6.97 4.60
C TYR A 38 4.35 -6.13 5.78
N GLU A 39 5.25 -5.48 6.49
CA GLU A 39 4.94 -4.52 7.55
C GLU A 39 4.86 -3.10 6.96
N CYS A 40 3.72 -2.44 7.12
CA CYS A 40 3.55 -1.02 6.82
C CYS A 40 4.21 -0.19 7.94
N LEU A 41 5.22 0.61 7.61
CA LEU A 41 5.98 1.36 8.61
C LEU A 41 5.21 2.56 9.18
N GLU A 42 4.23 3.07 8.45
CA GLU A 42 3.42 4.21 8.87
C GLU A 42 2.31 3.80 9.84
N THR A 43 1.78 2.59 9.73
CA THR A 43 0.66 2.11 10.54
C THR A 43 1.05 0.98 11.51
N GLY A 44 2.20 0.34 11.30
CA GLY A 44 2.59 -0.89 12.00
C GLY A 44 1.79 -2.12 11.57
N GLU A 45 0.83 -1.97 10.66
CA GLU A 45 -0.01 -3.07 10.20
C GLU A 45 0.80 -4.04 9.33
N THR A 46 0.39 -5.30 9.37
CA THR A 46 1.03 -6.37 8.62
C THR A 46 0.06 -6.94 7.59
N HIS A 47 0.50 -7.00 6.33
CA HIS A 47 -0.31 -7.46 5.21
C HIS A 47 0.36 -8.62 4.48
N ARG A 48 -0.44 -9.57 4.00
CA ARG A 48 0.04 -10.56 3.03
C ARG A 48 0.23 -9.92 1.65
N GLY A 49 1.27 -10.33 0.93
CA GLY A 49 1.54 -9.86 -0.43
C GLY A 49 0.34 -10.10 -1.36
N ALA A 50 -0.29 -11.28 -1.31
CA ALA A 50 -1.48 -11.58 -2.08
C ALA A 50 -2.64 -10.58 -1.84
N VAL A 51 -2.82 -10.11 -0.61
CA VAL A 51 -3.86 -9.11 -0.28
C VAL A 51 -3.52 -7.77 -0.93
N LEU A 52 -2.27 -7.31 -0.81
CA LEU A 52 -1.82 -6.05 -1.41
C LEU A 52 -1.88 -6.08 -2.96
N LEU A 53 -1.67 -7.25 -3.58
CA LEU A 53 -1.75 -7.44 -5.02
C LEU A 53 -3.20 -7.47 -5.54
N HIS A 54 -4.09 -8.22 -4.87
CA HIS A 54 -5.44 -8.51 -5.38
C HIS A 54 -6.54 -7.60 -4.80
N HIS A 55 -6.52 -7.37 -3.49
CA HIS A 55 -7.50 -6.51 -2.81
C HIS A 55 -7.05 -5.06 -2.74
N GLY A 56 -5.74 -4.82 -2.69
CA GLY A 56 -5.15 -3.49 -2.63
C GLY A 56 -5.19 -2.86 -1.24
N LEU A 57 -4.53 -1.71 -1.14
CA LEU A 57 -4.39 -0.91 0.07
C LEU A 57 -5.47 0.17 0.14
N ARG A 58 -6.16 0.27 1.28
CA ARG A 58 -7.04 1.41 1.58
C ARG A 58 -6.20 2.53 2.16
N THR A 59 -6.11 3.65 1.46
CA THR A 59 -5.15 4.72 1.77
C THR A 59 -5.66 5.71 2.81
N GLY A 60 -6.96 5.73 3.06
CA GLY A 60 -7.59 6.65 4.01
C GLY A 60 -7.60 8.12 3.58
N LEU A 61 -7.12 8.44 2.37
CA LEU A 61 -7.08 9.79 1.81
C LEU A 61 -8.49 10.40 1.73
N ARG A 62 -8.60 11.70 2.01
CA ARG A 62 -9.88 12.43 2.05
C ARG A 62 -9.71 13.87 1.55
N GLY A 63 -10.79 14.43 1.01
CA GLY A 63 -10.79 15.76 0.45
C GLY A 63 -9.97 15.86 -0.84
N ASP A 64 -9.64 17.10 -1.20
CA ASP A 64 -8.90 17.40 -2.42
C ASP A 64 -7.42 17.62 -2.12
N LEU A 65 -6.58 17.21 -3.06
CA LEU A 65 -5.12 17.38 -3.01
C LEU A 65 -4.44 16.70 -1.81
N ASP A 66 -5.02 15.61 -1.32
CA ASP A 66 -4.46 14.81 -0.23
C ASP A 66 -3.43 13.80 -0.74
N ALA A 67 -2.34 13.59 0.00
CA ALA A 67 -1.26 12.71 -0.42
C ALA A 67 -0.59 12.01 0.77
N VAL A 68 -0.17 10.77 0.53
CA VAL A 68 0.50 9.94 1.54
C VAL A 68 1.58 9.09 0.90
N VAL A 69 2.63 8.81 1.68
CA VAL A 69 3.67 7.85 1.35
C VAL A 69 3.53 6.66 2.30
N PHE A 70 3.41 5.46 1.74
CA PHE A 70 3.49 4.20 2.48
C PHE A 70 4.82 3.51 2.20
N ARG A 71 5.46 2.99 3.24
CA ARG A 71 6.65 2.16 3.17
C ARG A 71 6.31 0.78 3.74
N PHE A 72 6.62 -0.24 2.96
CA PHE A 72 6.42 -1.63 3.31
C PHE A 72 7.76 -2.33 3.36
N ARG A 73 7.99 -3.05 4.46
CA ARG A 73 9.16 -3.91 4.61
C ARG A 73 8.73 -5.38 4.63
N ARG A 74 9.32 -6.19 3.75
CA ARG A 74 9.13 -7.64 3.75
C ARG A 74 9.69 -8.21 5.05
N ARG A 75 8.85 -8.95 5.80
CA ARG A 75 9.32 -9.74 6.94
C ARG A 75 9.81 -11.08 6.42
N ARG A 76 11.00 -11.47 6.85
CA ARG A 76 11.47 -12.84 6.62
C ARG A 76 10.69 -13.76 7.54
N SER A 77 10.01 -14.75 6.97
CA SER A 77 9.50 -15.87 7.75
C SER A 77 10.71 -16.65 8.24
N THR A 78 11.05 -16.51 9.52
CA THR A 78 11.90 -17.49 10.22
C THR A 78 11.13 -18.81 10.25
N HIS A 79 11.49 -19.73 9.37
CA HIS A 79 11.27 -21.16 9.54
C HIS A 79 12.52 -21.75 10.16
#